data_AF-A0A9D8KYY5-F1
#
_entry.id   AF-A0A9D8KYY5-F1
#
_cell.length_a   1.000
_cell.length_b   1.000
_cell.length_c   1.000
_cell.angle_alpha   90.00
_cell.angle_beta   90.00
_cell.angle_gamma   90.00
#
_symmetry.space_group_name_H-M   'P 1'
#
loop_
_entity.id
_entity.type
_entity.pdbx_description
1 polymer ?
#
loop_
_entity_poly.entity_id
_entity_poly.type
_entity_poly.pdbx_seq_one_letter_code
_entity_poly.pdbx_strand_id
1 'polypeptide(L)'
;MSRTVILAAAISLALAACSGKESTAPVTTETPTAGQPADASANPFMTASALPFQAPAFDKIKDGDYLPAFEEGMRQQLAEIGQI
;
A
#
# COMPACT_ATOMS: atom_id res chain seq x y z
N MET A 1 38.91 -5.07 -31.97
CA MET A 1 38.23 -4.79 -30.68
C MET A 1 37.38 -3.52 -30.69
N SER A 2 37.46 -2.65 -31.70
CA SER A 2 36.77 -1.34 -31.75
C SER A 2 35.62 -1.26 -32.78
N ARG A 3 35.23 -2.39 -33.38
CA ARG A 3 34.15 -2.47 -34.39
C ARG A 3 32.83 -3.03 -33.84
N THR A 4 32.85 -3.59 -32.63
CA THR A 4 31.67 -4.14 -31.93
C THR A 4 30.95 -3.11 -31.05
N VAL A 5 31.53 -1.92 -30.85
CA VAL A 5 30.95 -0.87 -29.99
C VAL A 5 29.95 0.02 -30.76
N ILE A 6 29.92 -0.04 -32.10
CA ILE A 6 29.09 0.84 -32.94
C ILE A 6 27.65 0.28 -33.16
N LEU A 7 27.37 -0.97 -32.77
CA LEU A 7 26.08 -1.62 -33.10
C LEU A 7 25.00 -1.61 -32.00
N ALA A 8 25.22 -0.93 -30.86
CA ALA A 8 24.25 -0.93 -29.74
C ALA A 8 23.66 0.47 -29.42
N ALA A 9 23.74 1.41 -30.37
CA ALA A 9 23.21 2.77 -30.22
C ALA A 9 21.84 2.99 -30.91
N ALA A 10 20.97 1.98 -30.94
CA ALA A 10 19.71 2.03 -31.69
C ALA A 10 18.47 1.47 -30.96
N ILE A 11 18.46 1.44 -29.61
CA ILE A 11 17.28 0.97 -28.84
C ILE A 11 16.61 2.10 -28.03
N SER A 12 17.15 3.33 -28.06
CA SER A 12 16.62 4.44 -27.24
C SER A 12 15.49 5.26 -27.87
N LEU A 13 14.85 4.81 -28.97
CA LEU A 13 13.85 5.60 -29.70
C LEU A 13 12.44 5.00 -29.68
N ALA A 14 11.97 4.54 -28.53
CA ALA A 14 10.59 4.07 -28.36
C ALA A 14 9.91 4.54 -27.07
N LEU A 15 10.39 5.62 -26.42
CA LEU A 15 9.84 6.10 -25.14
C LEU A 15 9.27 7.54 -25.21
N ALA A 16 8.75 7.95 -26.37
CA ALA A 16 8.15 9.29 -26.54
C ALA A 16 6.70 9.28 -27.08
N ALA A 17 6.03 8.11 -27.09
CA ALA A 17 4.71 7.96 -27.69
C ALA A 17 3.54 7.76 -26.69
N CYS A 18 3.78 7.86 -25.38
CA CYS A 18 2.71 8.02 -24.40
C CYS A 18 2.54 9.50 -24.00
N SER A 19 2.48 10.38 -25.00
CA SER A 19 1.91 11.73 -24.84
C SER A 19 0.42 11.66 -25.18
N GLY A 20 -0.30 10.79 -24.47
CA GLY A 20 -1.75 10.68 -24.50
C GLY A 20 -2.32 11.64 -23.47
N LYS A 21 -2.68 12.85 -23.91
CA LYS A 21 -3.53 13.76 -23.15
C LYS A 21 -4.94 13.22 -23.18
N GLU A 22 -5.20 12.20 -22.38
CA GLU A 22 -6.56 11.73 -22.10
C GLU A 22 -7.09 12.47 -20.88
N SER A 23 -8.13 13.25 -21.14
CA SER A 23 -8.91 14.01 -20.18
C SER A 23 -9.55 13.07 -19.16
N THR A 24 -8.85 12.84 -18.05
CA THR A 24 -9.47 12.27 -16.85
C THR A 24 -10.08 13.42 -16.07
N ALA A 25 -11.40 13.37 -15.88
CA ALA A 25 -12.13 14.25 -14.98
C ALA A 25 -11.42 14.30 -13.60
N PRO A 26 -11.51 15.40 -12.84
CA PRO A 26 -10.99 15.41 -11.49
C PRO A 26 -11.83 14.42 -10.68
N VAL A 27 -11.32 13.21 -10.50
CA VAL A 27 -11.66 12.43 -9.32
C VAL A 27 -11.04 13.25 -8.20
N THR A 28 -11.89 13.82 -7.35
CA THR A 28 -11.49 14.33 -6.05
C THR A 28 -10.84 13.17 -5.31
N THR A 29 -9.52 13.03 -5.47
CA THR A 29 -8.68 12.38 -4.49
C THR A 29 -8.74 13.26 -3.27
N GLU A 30 -9.69 12.96 -2.39
CA GLU A 30 -9.50 13.24 -0.98
C GLU A 30 -8.19 12.54 -0.61
N THR A 31 -7.11 13.31 -0.59
CA THR A 31 -5.89 12.91 0.09
C THR A 31 -6.33 12.70 1.53
N PRO A 32 -6.39 11.46 2.04
CA PRO A 32 -6.67 11.28 3.45
C PRO A 32 -5.52 11.99 4.13
N THR A 33 -5.82 13.02 4.91
CA THR A 33 -4.84 13.59 5.82
C THR A 33 -4.33 12.40 6.62
N ALA A 34 -3.06 12.05 6.47
CA ALA A 34 -2.45 10.96 7.21
C ALA A 34 -2.52 11.38 8.68
N GLY A 35 -3.59 10.94 9.35
CA GLY A 35 -3.80 11.16 10.76
C GLY A 35 -2.59 10.61 11.50
N GLN A 36 -2.18 11.35 12.52
CA GLN A 36 -1.20 10.98 13.54
C GLN A 36 -1.12 9.45 13.70
N PRO A 37 0.08 8.83 13.69
CA PRO A 37 0.20 7.38 13.83
C PRO A 37 -0.58 6.93 15.06
N ALA A 38 -1.63 6.14 14.82
CA ALA A 38 -2.42 5.55 15.89
C ALA A 38 -1.53 4.55 16.62
N ASP A 39 -1.47 4.64 17.95
CA ASP A 39 -0.75 3.68 18.78
C ASP A 39 -1.26 2.27 18.50
N ALA A 40 -0.37 1.38 18.03
CA ALA A 40 -0.72 0.00 17.68
C ALA A 40 -1.37 -0.75 18.86
N SER A 41 -1.06 -0.38 20.11
CA SER A 41 -1.64 -0.99 21.31
C SER A 41 -3.12 -0.69 21.54
N ALA A 42 -3.65 0.42 21.00
CA ALA A 42 -5.04 0.83 21.13
C ALA A 42 -5.88 0.50 19.88
N ASN A 43 -5.28 -0.17 18.90
CA ASN A 43 -5.88 -0.40 17.59
C ASN A 43 -7.03 -1.45 17.67
N PRO A 44 -8.22 -1.16 17.12
CA PRO A 44 -9.38 -2.04 17.20
C PRO A 44 -9.20 -3.40 16.51
N PHE A 45 -8.21 -3.53 15.62
CA PHE A 45 -7.87 -4.79 14.95
C PHE A 45 -7.01 -5.74 15.80
N MET A 46 -6.45 -5.29 16.95
CA MET A 46 -5.57 -6.13 17.79
C MET A 46 -6.32 -7.11 18.71
N THR A 47 -7.64 -7.01 18.78
CA THR A 47 -8.49 -7.92 19.55
C THR A 47 -9.67 -8.37 18.71
N ALA A 48 -10.13 -9.61 18.92
CA ALA A 48 -11.35 -10.09 18.30
C ALA A 48 -12.55 -9.21 18.72
N SER A 49 -13.44 -8.93 17.76
CA SER A 49 -14.65 -8.15 18.02
C SER A 49 -15.59 -8.89 18.97
N ALA A 50 -16.10 -8.18 19.96
CA ALA A 50 -17.11 -8.69 20.90
C ALA A 50 -18.55 -8.65 20.33
N LEU A 51 -18.73 -8.11 19.12
CA LEU A 51 -20.04 -8.07 18.47
C LEU A 51 -20.48 -9.47 17.99
N PRO A 52 -21.79 -9.72 17.83
CA PRO A 52 -22.28 -10.99 17.30
C PRO A 52 -21.60 -11.36 15.99
N PHE A 53 -21.23 -12.64 15.86
CA PHE A 53 -20.49 -13.18 14.71
C PHE A 53 -19.12 -12.50 14.47
N GLN A 54 -18.54 -11.86 15.50
CA GLN A 54 -17.30 -11.10 15.40
C GLN A 54 -17.38 -9.99 14.34
N ALA A 55 -18.56 -9.41 14.15
CA ALA A 55 -18.76 -8.32 13.20
C ALA A 55 -17.76 -7.17 13.49
N PRO A 56 -17.15 -6.54 12.47
CA PRO A 56 -16.24 -5.42 12.69
C PRO A 56 -16.93 -4.27 13.41
N ALA A 57 -16.27 -3.70 14.43
CA ALA A 57 -16.74 -2.51 15.15
C ALA A 57 -16.46 -1.24 14.33
N PHE A 58 -17.20 -1.05 13.23
CA PHE A 58 -17.02 0.06 12.28
C PHE A 58 -17.11 1.45 12.90
N ASP A 59 -17.78 1.59 14.04
CA ASP A 59 -17.86 2.83 14.81
C ASP A 59 -16.49 3.28 15.35
N LYS A 60 -15.60 2.32 15.64
CA LYS A 60 -14.28 2.55 16.26
C LYS A 60 -13.15 2.65 15.26
N ILE A 61 -13.26 1.98 14.11
CA ILE A 61 -12.22 1.96 13.08
C ILE A 61 -12.08 3.34 12.43
N LYS A 62 -10.84 3.82 12.31
CA LYS A 62 -10.44 5.06 11.63
C LYS A 62 -9.34 4.76 10.62
N ASP A 63 -9.13 5.67 9.67
CA ASP A 63 -8.12 5.48 8.61
C ASP A 63 -6.70 5.30 9.16
N GLY A 64 -6.39 5.99 10.27
CA GLY A 64 -5.10 5.88 10.97
C GLY A 64 -4.84 4.50 11.58
N ASP A 65 -5.85 3.64 11.71
CA ASP A 65 -5.71 2.31 12.29
C ASP A 65 -5.22 1.26 11.26
N TYR A 66 -5.38 1.50 9.96
CA TYR A 66 -5.10 0.48 8.96
C TYR A 66 -3.61 0.17 8.83
N LEU A 67 -2.79 1.20 8.61
CA LEU A 67 -1.35 1.02 8.43
C LEU A 67 -0.69 0.28 9.61
N PRO A 68 -0.84 0.73 10.87
CA PRO A 68 -0.25 0.02 12.01
C PRO A 68 -0.83 -1.39 12.17
N ALA A 69 -2.11 -1.64 11.85
CA ALA A 69 -2.68 -2.98 11.92
C ALA A 69 -2.06 -3.94 10.90
N PHE A 70 -1.81 -3.48 9.67
CA PHE A 70 -1.16 -4.29 8.65
C PHE A 70 0.29 -4.61 9.00
N GLU A 71 1.05 -3.63 9.51
CA GLU A 71 2.43 -3.84 9.95
C GLU A 71 2.51 -4.88 11.06
N GLU A 72 1.65 -4.77 12.08
CA GLU A 72 1.57 -5.76 13.15
C GLU A 72 1.13 -7.14 12.66
N GLY A 73 0.17 -7.21 11.74
CA GLY A 73 -0.29 -8.46 11.15
C GLY A 73 0.84 -9.18 10.40
N MET A 74 1.61 -8.46 9.58
CA MET A 74 2.78 -9.03 8.89
C MET A 74 3.85 -9.51 9.89
N ARG A 75 4.13 -8.71 10.93
CA ARG A 75 5.10 -9.09 11.97
C ARG A 75 4.70 -10.39 12.68
N GLN A 76 3.42 -10.52 13.05
CA GLN A 76 2.89 -11.71 13.71
C GLN A 76 2.93 -12.92 12.77
N GLN A 77 2.46 -12.77 11.53
CA GLN A 77 2.44 -13.86 10.55
C GLN A 77 3.85 -14.38 10.22
N LEU A 78 4.84 -13.50 10.07
CA LEU A 78 6.23 -13.91 9.85
C LEU A 78 6.79 -14.69 11.04
N ALA A 79 6.44 -14.29 12.27
CA ALA A 79 6.82 -15.00 13.48
C ALA A 79 6.11 -16.37 13.61
N GLU A 80 4.86 -16.48 13.16
CA GLU A 80 4.13 -17.75 13.10
C GLU A 80 4.79 -18.71 12.09
N ILE A 81 5.09 -18.23 10.88
CA ILE A 81 5.74 -19.03 9.83
C ILE A 81 7.13 -19.51 10.29
N GLY A 82 7.90 -18.66 10.97
CA GLY A 82 9.21 -19.04 11.49
C GLY A 82 9.19 -20.13 12.58
N GLN A 83 8.02 -20.45 13.13
CA GLN A 83 7.82 -21.52 14.11
C GLN A 83 7.30 -22.84 13.50
N ILE A 84 7.07 -22.89 12.19
CA ILE A 84 6.68 -24.08 11.43
C ILE A 84 7.94 -24.79 10.90
#